data_AF-A0A0A2DSL0-F1
#
_entry.id   AF-A0A0A2DSL0-F1
#
_cell.length_a   1.000
_cell.length_b   1.000
_cell.length_c   1.000
_cell.angle_alpha   90.00
_cell.angle_beta   90.00
_cell.angle_gamma   90.00
#
_symmetry.space_group_name_H-M   'P 1'
#
loop_
_entity.id
_entity.type
_entity.pdbx_description
1 polymer ?
#
loop_
_entity_poly.entity_id
_entity_poly.type
_entity_poly.pdbx_seq_one_letter_code
_entity_poly.pdbx_strand_id
1 'polypeptide(L)'
;MEERDFIKREIEKIGVIMRAIWGYLFGGKDRTATTIGTEVVMSKDMLKKEMNFDVDEFLLLDESESIEYLKGFEGLDFHNQESLADILAEIGNREEPHASKLYLGKALFLYELITKQSQTYSFEREEKAAKIRSQL
;
A
#
# COMPACT_ATOMS: atom_id res chain seq x y z
N MET A 1 -5.18 -3.02 29.70
CA MET A 1 -6.12 -3.86 28.93
C MET A 1 -6.71 -3.05 27.78
N GLU A 2 -7.12 -1.80 28.02
CA GLU A 2 -7.77 -0.92 27.04
C GLU A 2 -6.92 -0.55 25.81
N GLU A 3 -5.64 -0.20 25.96
CA GLU A 3 -4.77 0.23 24.85
C GLU A 3 -4.47 -0.90 23.86
N ARG A 4 -4.21 -2.10 24.37
CA ARG A 4 -3.99 -3.29 23.51
C ARG A 4 -5.23 -3.66 22.71
N ASP A 5 -6.41 -3.52 23.29
CA ASP A 5 -7.66 -3.79 22.60
C ASP A 5 -8.00 -2.69 21.60
N PHE A 6 -7.59 -1.44 21.87
CA PHE A 6 -7.68 -0.35 20.91
C PHE A 6 -6.81 -0.60 19.68
N ILE A 7 -5.51 -0.87 19.86
CA ILE A 7 -4.59 -1.13 18.75
C ILE A 7 -5.07 -2.30 17.89
N LYS A 8 -5.53 -3.40 18.52
CA LYS A 8 -6.08 -4.54 17.77
C LYS A 8 -7.27 -4.16 16.90
N ARG A 9 -8.19 -3.34 17.41
CA ARG A 9 -9.34 -2.86 16.63
C ARG A 9 -8.91 -2.00 15.44
N GLU A 10 -7.91 -1.13 15.62
CA GLU A 10 -7.40 -0.32 14.52
C GLU A 10 -6.71 -1.17 13.44
N ILE A 11 -5.93 -2.17 13.84
CA ILE A 11 -5.32 -3.14 12.90
C ILE A 11 -6.42 -3.88 12.12
N GLU A 12 -7.46 -4.38 12.79
CA GLU A 12 -8.57 -5.10 12.15
C GLU A 12 -9.34 -4.20 11.19
N LYS A 13 -9.65 -2.96 11.61
CA LYS A 13 -10.34 -1.96 10.79
C LYS A 13 -9.56 -1.66 9.52
N ILE A 14 -8.26 -1.38 9.64
CA ILE A 14 -7.40 -1.11 8.48
C ILE A 14 -7.33 -2.34 7.57
N GLY A 15 -7.21 -3.54 8.12
CA GLY A 15 -7.22 -4.77 7.32
C GLY A 15 -8.51 -4.96 6.51
N VAL A 16 -9.68 -4.58 7.05
CA VAL A 16 -10.96 -4.59 6.31
C VAL A 16 -10.93 -3.59 5.15
N ILE A 17 -10.42 -2.38 5.39
CA ILE A 17 -10.31 -1.33 4.37
C ILE A 17 -9.38 -1.77 3.24
N MET A 18 -8.19 -2.32 3.57
CA MET A 18 -7.24 -2.83 2.58
C MET A 18 -7.86 -3.91 1.69
N ARG A 19 -8.61 -4.86 2.27
CA ARG A 19 -9.31 -5.89 1.50
C ARG A 19 -10.41 -5.32 0.61
N ALA A 20 -11.13 -4.29 1.06
CA ALA A 20 -12.15 -3.62 0.26
C ALA A 20 -11.53 -2.92 -0.95
N ILE A 21 -10.42 -2.20 -0.75
CA ILE A 21 -9.65 -1.56 -1.82
C ILE A 21 -9.11 -2.62 -2.78
N TRP A 22 -8.52 -3.70 -2.26
CA TRP A 22 -8.02 -4.79 -3.08
C TRP A 22 -9.12 -5.42 -3.93
N GLY A 23 -10.28 -5.72 -3.34
CA GLY A 23 -11.44 -6.26 -4.05
C GLY A 23 -11.96 -5.32 -5.13
N TYR A 24 -11.98 -4.02 -4.87
CA TYR A 24 -12.34 -3.01 -5.86
C TYR A 24 -11.31 -2.96 -7.00
N LEU A 25 -10.02 -2.99 -6.67
CA LEU A 25 -8.93 -3.07 -7.63
C LEU A 25 -8.89 -4.41 -8.37
N PHE A 26 -9.41 -5.55 -7.90
CA PHE A 26 -9.32 -6.82 -8.64
C PHE A 26 -10.66 -7.35 -9.20
N GLY A 27 -11.80 -6.78 -8.80
CA GLY A 27 -13.12 -7.33 -9.07
C GLY A 27 -13.71 -7.09 -10.47
N GLY A 28 -13.09 -6.26 -11.31
CA GLY A 28 -13.63 -5.89 -12.63
C GLY A 28 -13.21 -6.85 -13.76
N LYS A 29 -14.18 -7.49 -14.43
CA LYS A 29 -13.94 -8.47 -15.51
C LYS A 29 -13.62 -7.90 -16.90
N ASP A 30 -13.71 -6.58 -17.09
CA ASP A 30 -13.31 -5.91 -18.34
C ASP A 30 -12.86 -4.49 -18.02
N ARG A 31 -11.58 -4.18 -18.28
CA ARG A 31 -10.98 -2.89 -17.90
C ARG A 31 -10.55 -2.12 -19.12
N THR A 32 -11.24 -1.01 -19.35
CA THR A 32 -10.77 0.05 -20.26
C THR A 32 -9.81 0.98 -19.50
N ALA A 33 -8.98 1.74 -20.22
CA ALA A 33 -8.11 2.75 -19.60
C ALA A 33 -8.88 3.77 -18.74
N THR A 34 -10.10 4.15 -19.15
CA THR A 34 -10.98 5.03 -18.37
C THR A 34 -11.45 4.39 -17.06
N THR A 35 -11.71 3.08 -17.08
CA THR A 35 -12.06 2.31 -15.86
C THR A 35 -10.88 2.28 -14.89
N ILE A 36 -9.66 2.09 -15.40
CA ILE A 36 -8.44 2.03 -14.58
C ILE A 36 -8.20 3.35 -13.83
N GLY A 37 -8.22 4.49 -14.53
CA GLY A 37 -8.01 5.79 -13.87
C GLY A 37 -9.06 6.07 -12.79
N THR A 38 -10.32 5.67 -13.03
CA THR A 38 -11.39 5.79 -12.03
C THR A 38 -11.13 4.89 -10.82
N GLU A 39 -10.68 3.64 -11.05
CA GLU A 39 -10.38 2.69 -9.98
C GLU A 39 -9.24 3.18 -9.07
N VAL A 40 -8.19 3.76 -9.66
CA VAL A 40 -7.05 4.31 -8.90
C VAL A 40 -7.48 5.51 -8.06
N VAL A 41 -8.20 6.47 -8.66
CA VAL A 41 -8.69 7.66 -7.94
C VAL A 41 -9.58 7.25 -6.76
N MET A 42 -10.51 6.31 -6.97
CA MET A 42 -11.40 5.84 -5.91
C MET A 42 -10.64 5.10 -4.80
N SER A 43 -9.60 4.33 -5.14
CA SER A 43 -8.77 3.62 -4.16
C SER A 43 -8.00 4.59 -3.25
N LYS A 44 -7.45 5.67 -3.83
CA LYS A 44 -6.80 6.75 -3.07
C LYS A 44 -7.80 7.48 -2.17
N ASP A 45 -8.98 7.77 -2.70
CA ASP A 45 -10.08 8.38 -1.97
C ASP A 45 -10.51 7.54 -0.76
N MET A 46 -10.57 6.21 -0.91
CA MET A 46 -10.89 5.29 0.18
C MET A 46 -9.81 5.32 1.27
N LEU A 47 -8.53 5.26 0.91
CA LEU A 47 -7.42 5.38 1.87
C LEU A 47 -7.48 6.72 2.63
N LYS A 48 -7.75 7.82 1.92
CA LYS A 48 -7.86 9.13 2.54
C LYS A 48 -9.07 9.24 3.46
N LYS A 49 -10.25 8.77 3.05
CA LYS A 49 -11.49 8.89 3.84
C LYS A 49 -11.49 7.97 5.06
N GLU A 50 -11.03 6.74 4.90
CA GLU A 50 -11.15 5.72 5.94
C GLU A 50 -9.98 5.72 6.92
N MET A 51 -8.79 6.12 6.46
CA MET A 51 -7.56 6.08 7.25
C MET A 51 -6.87 7.42 7.40
N ASN A 52 -7.35 8.49 6.74
CA ASN A 52 -6.62 9.75 6.60
C ASN A 52 -5.24 9.59 5.93
N PHE A 53 -5.05 8.50 5.18
CA PHE A 53 -3.81 8.21 4.48
C PHE A 53 -3.83 8.87 3.10
N ASP A 54 -2.91 9.81 2.89
CA ASP A 54 -2.79 10.54 1.63
C ASP A 54 -1.73 9.89 0.74
N VAL A 55 -2.19 9.20 -0.30
CA VAL A 55 -1.30 8.50 -1.22
C VAL A 55 -0.42 9.47 -2.00
N ASP A 56 -0.95 10.63 -2.41
CA ASP A 56 -0.17 11.58 -3.20
C ASP A 56 0.94 12.23 -2.37
N GLU A 57 0.64 12.58 -1.12
CA GLU A 57 1.65 13.04 -0.18
C GLU A 57 2.70 11.96 0.04
N PHE A 58 2.28 10.73 0.37
CA PHE A 58 3.17 9.64 0.70
C PHE A 58 4.14 9.28 -0.44
N LEU A 59 3.67 9.35 -1.70
CA LEU A 59 4.50 9.10 -2.88
C LEU A 59 5.67 10.10 -3.02
N LEU A 60 5.50 11.33 -2.52
CA LEU A 60 6.48 12.40 -2.63
C LEU A 60 7.49 12.45 -1.48
N LEU A 61 7.17 11.82 -0.35
CA LEU A 61 8.06 11.77 0.82
C LEU A 61 9.35 10.99 0.52
N ASP A 62 10.46 11.39 1.13
CA ASP A 62 11.67 10.57 1.14
C ASP A 62 11.53 9.34 2.08
N GLU A 63 12.55 8.48 2.16
CA GLU A 63 12.50 7.28 3.00
C GLU A 63 12.28 7.59 4.49
N SER A 64 12.96 8.62 5.01
CA SER A 64 12.89 8.97 6.44
C SER A 64 11.53 9.58 6.76
N GLU A 65 11.05 10.48 5.91
CA GLU A 65 9.72 11.07 6.01
C GLU A 65 8.62 10.02 5.85
N SER A 66 8.78 9.06 4.94
CA SER A 66 7.84 7.96 4.74
C SER A 66 7.73 7.08 5.99
N ILE A 67 8.87 6.75 6.62
CA ILE A 67 8.88 5.99 7.89
C ILE A 67 8.12 6.76 8.97
N GLU A 68 8.35 8.06 9.08
CA GLU A 68 7.67 8.88 10.09
C GLU A 68 6.17 9.01 9.81
N TYR A 69 5.79 9.19 8.55
CA TYR A 69 4.40 9.20 8.11
C TYR A 69 3.66 7.92 8.53
N LEU A 70 4.26 6.75 8.26
CA LEU A 70 3.66 5.45 8.60
C LEU A 70 3.44 5.26 10.11
N LYS A 71 4.31 5.82 10.97
CA LYS A 71 4.14 5.75 12.43
C LYS A 71 2.91 6.51 12.93
N GLY A 72 2.38 7.45 12.14
CA GLY A 72 1.15 8.16 12.46
C GLY A 72 -0.11 7.31 12.45
N PHE A 73 -0.04 6.05 11.99
CA PHE A 73 -1.18 5.17 11.82
C PHE A 73 -1.03 3.89 12.65
N GLU A 74 -1.70 3.84 13.82
CA GLU A 74 -1.58 2.71 14.75
C GLU A 74 -2.00 1.36 14.17
N GLY A 75 -2.92 1.34 13.19
CA GLY A 75 -3.34 0.11 12.53
C GLY A 75 -2.48 -0.29 11.31
N LEU A 76 -1.42 0.45 10.96
CA LEU A 76 -0.44 0.01 9.95
C LEU A 76 0.64 -0.87 10.58
N ASP A 77 0.24 -2.06 11.04
CA ASP A 77 1.18 -3.12 11.37
C ASP A 77 1.88 -3.68 10.12
N PHE A 78 2.84 -4.59 10.27
CA PHE A 78 3.57 -5.14 9.13
C PHE A 78 2.67 -5.82 8.09
N HIS A 79 1.56 -6.43 8.51
CA HIS A 79 0.63 -7.08 7.59
C HIS A 79 -0.16 -6.06 6.76
N ASN A 80 -0.66 -5.01 7.40
CA ASN A 80 -1.38 -3.94 6.72
C ASN A 80 -0.45 -3.06 5.88
N GLN A 81 0.80 -2.87 6.29
CA GLN A 81 1.84 -2.24 5.46
C GLN A 81 2.16 -3.07 4.22
N GLU A 82 2.23 -4.40 4.34
CA GLU A 82 2.42 -5.28 3.18
C GLU A 82 1.22 -5.21 2.22
N SER A 83 0.00 -5.17 2.77
CA SER A 83 -1.22 -4.97 1.97
C SER A 83 -1.24 -3.61 1.26
N LEU A 84 -0.75 -2.56 1.91
CA LEU A 84 -0.57 -1.25 1.28
C LEU A 84 0.45 -1.32 0.15
N ALA A 85 1.58 -2.01 0.35
CA ALA A 85 2.58 -2.23 -0.69
C ALA A 85 2.02 -2.99 -1.90
N ASP A 86 1.19 -4.01 -1.65
CA ASP A 86 0.48 -4.75 -2.70
C ASP A 86 -0.46 -3.82 -3.49
N ILE A 87 -1.25 -2.99 -2.81
CA ILE A 87 -2.16 -2.00 -3.45
C ILE A 87 -1.37 -1.01 -4.30
N LEU A 88 -0.28 -0.44 -3.78
CA LEU A 88 0.56 0.51 -4.51
C LEU A 88 1.21 -0.16 -5.72
N ALA A 89 1.70 -1.39 -5.59
CA ALA A 89 2.25 -2.14 -6.70
C ALA A 89 1.21 -2.38 -7.80
N GLU A 90 -0.02 -2.71 -7.42
CA GLU A 90 -1.10 -2.93 -8.37
C GLU A 90 -1.49 -1.65 -9.11
N ILE A 91 -1.57 -0.52 -8.41
CA ILE A 91 -1.78 0.79 -9.03
C ILE A 91 -0.62 1.08 -10.00
N GLY A 92 0.62 0.89 -9.56
CA GLY A 92 1.81 1.12 -10.38
C GLY A 92 1.84 0.27 -11.66
N ASN A 93 1.36 -0.96 -11.63
CA ASN A 93 1.28 -1.83 -12.81
C ASN A 93 0.23 -1.39 -13.84
N ARG A 94 -0.69 -0.49 -13.46
CA ARG A 94 -1.81 -0.04 -14.30
C ARG A 94 -1.71 1.41 -14.75
N GLU A 95 -0.85 2.17 -14.10
CA GLU A 95 -0.61 3.58 -14.39
C GLU A 95 0.33 3.78 -15.58
N GLU A 96 0.29 4.99 -16.15
CA GLU A 96 1.23 5.40 -17.20
C GLU A 96 2.68 5.38 -16.69
N PRO A 97 3.70 5.20 -17.55
CA PRO A 97 5.07 4.89 -17.15
C PRO A 97 5.68 5.83 -16.10
N HIS A 98 5.36 7.13 -16.14
CA HIS A 98 5.88 8.09 -15.16
C HIS A 98 5.27 7.88 -13.76
N ALA A 99 3.94 7.78 -13.68
CA ALA A 99 3.25 7.51 -12.42
C ALA A 99 3.56 6.10 -11.90
N SER A 100 3.60 5.12 -12.81
CA SER A 100 3.98 3.73 -12.52
C SER A 100 5.26 3.64 -11.68
N LYS A 101 6.34 4.33 -12.07
CA LYS A 101 7.61 4.31 -11.33
C LYS A 101 7.51 4.85 -9.91
N LEU A 102 6.69 5.88 -9.67
CA LEU A 102 6.49 6.42 -8.31
C LEU A 102 5.81 5.41 -7.41
N TYR A 103 4.71 4.81 -7.88
CA TYR A 103 3.98 3.79 -7.15
C TYR A 103 4.81 2.53 -6.89
N LEU A 104 5.46 2.01 -7.93
CA LEU A 104 6.32 0.84 -7.83
C LEU A 104 7.52 1.08 -6.92
N GLY A 105 8.17 2.25 -7.04
CA GLY A 105 9.28 2.63 -6.14
C GLY A 105 8.85 2.67 -4.68
N LYS A 106 7.67 3.23 -4.39
CA LYS A 106 7.14 3.28 -3.02
C LYS A 106 6.70 1.91 -2.50
N ALA A 107 6.13 1.06 -3.34
CA ALA A 107 5.80 -0.33 -2.98
C ALA A 107 7.06 -1.15 -2.67
N LEU A 108 8.12 -1.01 -3.47
CA LEU A 108 9.42 -1.64 -3.23
C LEU A 108 10.00 -1.20 -1.89
N PHE A 109 10.00 0.11 -1.63
CA PHE A 109 10.45 0.66 -0.35
C PHE A 109 9.71 0.03 0.85
N LEU A 110 8.38 -0.12 0.77
CA LEU A 110 7.62 -0.77 1.84
C LEU A 110 8.02 -2.23 2.05
N TYR A 111 8.17 -3.02 0.99
CA TYR A 111 8.61 -4.41 1.12
C TYR A 111 9.98 -4.53 1.80
N GLU A 112 10.92 -3.68 1.41
CA GLU A 112 12.27 -3.66 1.98
C GLU A 112 12.26 -3.18 3.44
N LEU A 113 11.44 -2.18 3.75
CA LEU A 113 11.24 -1.68 5.11
C LEU A 113 10.71 -2.77 6.03
N ILE A 114 9.67 -3.50 5.60
CA ILE A 114 9.07 -4.58 6.41
C ILE A 114 10.09 -5.69 6.63
N THR A 115 10.86 -6.09 5.60
CA THR A 115 11.93 -7.10 5.75
C THR A 115 12.98 -6.67 6.76
N LYS A 116 13.39 -5.40 6.72
CA LYS A 116 14.37 -4.84 7.65
C LYS A 116 13.84 -4.78 9.09
N GLN A 117 12.59 -4.40 9.29
CA GLN A 117 12.01 -4.17 10.63
C GLN A 117 11.45 -5.44 11.28
N SER A 118 10.80 -6.32 10.50
CA SER A 118 10.16 -7.54 11.02
C SER A 118 11.16 -8.63 11.42
N GLN A 119 12.42 -8.53 10.94
CA GLN A 119 13.45 -9.57 11.06
C GLN A 119 12.98 -10.96 10.59
N THR A 120 11.89 -10.99 9.82
CA THR A 120 11.24 -12.20 9.33
C THR A 120 11.34 -12.19 7.82
N TYR A 121 12.04 -13.19 7.29
CA TYR A 121 12.18 -13.35 5.85
C TYR A 121 10.90 -13.94 5.26
N SER A 122 10.39 -13.34 4.18
CA SER A 122 9.25 -13.81 3.42
C SER A 122 9.67 -14.00 1.96
N PHE A 123 9.59 -15.24 1.47
CA PHE A 123 9.89 -15.54 0.06
C PHE A 123 8.93 -14.81 -0.88
N GLU A 124 7.64 -14.78 -0.55
CA GLU A 124 6.63 -14.07 -1.35
C GLU A 124 6.96 -12.57 -1.46
N ARG A 125 7.35 -11.96 -0.33
CA ARG A 125 7.73 -10.53 -0.32
C ARG A 125 8.97 -10.27 -1.17
N GLU A 126 9.97 -11.13 -1.06
CA GLU A 126 11.19 -11.01 -1.86
C GLU A 126 10.90 -11.17 -3.36
N GLU A 127 10.02 -12.10 -3.74
CA GLU A 127 9.59 -12.26 -5.13
C GLU A 127 8.86 -11.02 -5.66
N LYS A 128 7.94 -10.45 -4.87
CA LYS A 128 7.24 -9.19 -5.20
C LYS A 128 8.24 -8.04 -5.38
N ALA A 129 9.17 -7.87 -4.44
CA ALA A 129 10.21 -6.84 -4.51
C ALA A 129 11.15 -7.02 -5.71
N ALA A 130 11.59 -8.26 -5.98
CA ALA A 130 12.44 -8.58 -7.13
C ALA A 130 11.75 -8.28 -8.47
N LYS A 131 10.46 -8.62 -8.58
CA LYS A 131 9.65 -8.29 -9.77
C LYS A 131 9.58 -6.79 -10.00
N ILE A 132 9.43 -5.99 -8.96
CA ILE A 132 9.43 -4.52 -9.09
C ILE A 132 10.81 -4.00 -9.48
N ARG A 133 11.89 -4.50 -8.85
CA ARG A 133 13.27 -4.10 -9.19
C ARG A 133 13.62 -4.33 -10.66
N SER A 134 13.06 -5.36 -11.30
CA SER A 134 13.27 -5.60 -12.73
C SER A 134 12.55 -4.61 -13.67
N GLN A 135 11.64 -3.78 -13.15
CA GLN A 135 10.82 -2.84 -13.93
C GLN A 135 11.24 -1.37 -13.78
N LEU A 136 11.99 -1.04 -12.73
CA LEU A 136 12.44 0.33 -12.43
C LEU A 136 13.72 0.68 -13.18
#